data_AF-A0A2V8RSW1-F1
#
_entry.id   AF-A0A2V8RSW1-F1
#
_cell.length_a   1.000
_cell.length_b   1.000
_cell.length_c   1.000
_cell.angle_alpha   90.00
_cell.angle_beta   90.00
_cell.angle_gamma   90.00
#
_symmetry.space_group_name_H-M   'P 1'
#
loop_
_entity.id
_entity.type
_entity.pdbx_description
1 polymer ?
#
loop_
_entity_poly.entity_id
_entity_poly.type
_entity_poly.pdbx_seq_one_letter_code
_entity_poly.pdbx_strand_id
1 'polypeptide(L)'
;MDLDTLIVTVFCQIDDALAAALDGKPVRQRGPLPLLSDAEVLTMETVGEYLGLDQDKAIFAYFRRHFDHFFPALRRVHRTTFARQAANLWRVKESLWQHLSRNLEVD
;
A
#
# COMPACT_ATOMS: atom_id res chain seq x y z
N MET A 1 -4.84 13.70 14.69
CA MET A 1 -3.87 13.51 13.58
C MET A 1 -4.58 14.00 12.32
N ASP A 2 -3.97 14.92 11.57
CA ASP A 2 -4.49 15.32 10.26
C ASP A 2 -4.23 14.20 9.22
N LEU A 3 -4.87 14.31 8.05
CA LEU A 3 -4.83 13.26 7.03
C LEU A 3 -3.45 13.10 6.39
N ASP A 4 -2.68 14.17 6.23
CA ASP A 4 -1.33 14.10 5.66
C ASP A 4 -0.42 13.33 6.62
N THR A 5 -0.46 13.67 7.91
CA THR A 5 0.28 12.96 8.96
C THR A 5 -0.14 11.49 9.04
N LEU A 6 -1.43 11.18 8.89
CA LEU A 6 -1.92 9.80 8.85
C LEU A 6 -1.33 9.05 7.64
N ILE A 7 -1.40 9.62 6.44
CA ILE A 7 -0.89 9.01 5.22
C ILE A 7 0.60 8.71 5.35
N VAL A 8 1.39 9.68 5.81
CA VAL A 8 2.83 9.51 5.98
C VAL A 8 3.15 8.46 7.05
N THR A 9 2.42 8.48 8.16
CA THR A 9 2.62 7.50 9.25
C THR A 9 2.33 6.07 8.76
N VAL A 10 1.19 5.87 8.07
CA VAL A 10 0.81 4.57 7.51
C VAL A 10 1.82 4.12 6.45
N PHE A 11 2.29 5.04 5.60
CA PHE A 11 3.32 4.73 4.61
C PHE A 11 4.59 4.20 5.26
N CYS A 12 5.15 4.91 6.25
CA CYS A 12 6.35 4.48 6.96
C CYS A 12 6.15 3.12 7.63
N GLN A 13 5.02 2.92 8.32
CA GLN A 13 4.71 1.65 8.98
C GLN A 13 4.62 0.48 7.99
N ILE A 14 3.98 0.69 6.84
CA ILE A 14 3.87 -0.33 5.79
C ILE A 14 5.24 -0.61 5.17
N ASP A 15 6.02 0.43 4.85
CA ASP A 15 7.33 0.27 4.22
C ASP A 15 8.30 -0.52 5.13
N ASP A 16 8.35 -0.16 6.41
CA ASP A 16 9.14 -0.88 7.42
C ASP A 16 8.66 -2.32 7.61
N ALA A 17 7.35 -2.53 7.70
CA ALA A 17 6.79 -3.87 7.86
C ALA A 17 7.01 -4.75 6.63
N LEU A 18 6.98 -4.19 5.42
CA LEU A 18 7.32 -4.90 4.20
C LEU A 18 8.80 -5.29 4.19
N ALA A 19 9.69 -4.37 4.55
CA ALA A 19 11.13 -4.65 4.63
C ALA A 19 11.42 -5.78 5.63
N ALA A 20 10.78 -5.75 6.80
CA ALA A 20 10.91 -6.78 7.83
C ALA A 20 10.31 -8.14 7.40
N ALA A 21 9.10 -8.15 6.85
CA ALA A 21 8.42 -9.38 6.44
C ALA A 21 9.11 -10.08 5.26
N LEU A 22 9.75 -9.31 4.38
CA LEU A 22 10.42 -9.84 3.20
C LEU A 22 11.92 -10.10 3.42
N ASP A 23 12.47 -9.77 4.59
CA ASP A 23 13.92 -9.88 4.85
C ASP A 23 14.73 -9.16 3.76
N GLY A 24 14.26 -7.97 3.36
CA GLY A 24 14.83 -7.16 2.28
C GLY A 24 14.71 -7.76 0.86
N LYS A 25 14.02 -8.89 0.67
CA LYS A 25 13.87 -9.54 -0.64
C LYS A 25 12.77 -8.86 -1.46
N PRO A 26 12.93 -8.77 -2.79
CA PRO A 26 11.89 -8.19 -3.64
C PRO A 26 10.64 -9.07 -3.65
N VAL A 27 9.46 -8.45 -3.56
CA VAL A 27 8.16 -9.12 -3.71
C VAL A 27 8.06 -9.88 -5.04
N ARG A 28 8.63 -9.30 -6.11
CA ARG A 28 8.57 -9.85 -7.46
C ARG A 28 9.95 -10.32 -7.89
N GLN A 29 10.03 -11.57 -8.35
CA GLN A 29 11.26 -12.14 -8.91
C GLN A 29 11.37 -12.00 -10.44
N ARG A 30 10.26 -11.63 -11.12
CA ARG A 30 10.17 -11.53 -12.59
C ARG A 30 9.21 -10.42 -13.01
N GLY A 31 9.37 -9.97 -14.26
CA GLY A 31 8.54 -8.95 -14.89
C GLY A 31 9.05 -7.52 -14.65
N PRO A 32 8.46 -6.53 -15.35
CA PRO A 32 8.83 -5.13 -15.15
C PRO A 32 8.43 -4.65 -13.75
N LEU A 33 9.25 -3.76 -13.19
CA LEU A 33 8.92 -3.09 -11.94
C LEU A 33 7.68 -2.20 -12.12
N PRO A 34 6.71 -2.28 -11.19
CA PRO A 34 5.57 -1.38 -11.23
C PRO A 34 6.01 0.07 -11.01
N LEU A 35 5.25 1.02 -11.56
CA LEU A 35 5.51 2.46 -11.37
C LEU A 35 5.18 2.92 -9.95
N LEU A 36 4.22 2.27 -9.30
CA LEU A 36 3.92 2.44 -7.88
C LEU A 36 4.65 1.34 -7.13
N SER A 37 5.31 1.70 -6.03
CA SER A 37 5.81 0.73 -5.06
C SER A 37 4.65 -0.02 -4.40
N ASP A 38 4.97 -1.18 -3.81
CA ASP A 38 3.98 -1.95 -3.08
C ASP A 38 3.55 -1.24 -1.78
N ALA A 39 4.46 -0.51 -1.14
CA ALA A 39 4.16 0.35 0.00
C ALA A 39 3.14 1.45 -0.35
N GLU A 40 3.31 2.14 -1.48
CA GLU A 40 2.34 3.15 -1.94
C GLU A 40 0.95 2.55 -2.17
N VAL A 41 0.86 1.39 -2.82
CA VAL A 41 -0.43 0.73 -3.08
C VAL A 41 -1.12 0.32 -1.80
N LEU A 42 -0.40 -0.34 -0.88
CA LEU A 42 -0.96 -0.75 0.40
C LEU A 42 -1.35 0.45 1.26
N THR A 43 -0.58 1.54 1.24
CA THR A 43 -0.91 2.79 1.95
C THR A 43 -2.24 3.35 1.46
N MET A 44 -2.42 3.44 0.15
CA MET A 44 -3.66 3.94 -0.44
C MET A 44 -4.86 3.03 -0.12
N GLU A 45 -4.66 1.70 -0.13
CA GLU A 45 -5.71 0.76 0.28
C GLU A 45 -6.08 0.95 1.76
N THR A 46 -5.10 0.90 2.66
CA THR A 46 -5.32 1.00 4.11
C THR A 46 -5.95 2.34 4.51
N VAL A 47 -5.42 3.46 4.02
CA VAL A 47 -6.00 4.78 4.32
C VAL A 47 -7.33 4.96 3.59
N GLY A 48 -7.48 4.44 2.38
CA GLY A 48 -8.73 4.47 1.63
C GLY A 48 -9.88 3.75 2.37
N GLU A 49 -9.61 2.54 2.86
CA GLU A 49 -10.55 1.77 3.70
C GLU A 49 -10.87 2.52 4.99
N TYR A 50 -9.87 3.10 5.68
CA TYR A 50 -10.09 3.93 6.87
C TYR A 50 -11.01 5.14 6.61
N LEU A 51 -10.96 5.70 5.40
CA LEU A 51 -11.84 6.79 4.96
C LEU A 51 -13.22 6.32 4.46
N GLY A 52 -13.51 5.00 4.50
CA GLY A 52 -14.77 4.42 4.02
C GLY A 52 -14.88 4.31 2.49
N LEU A 53 -13.75 4.22 1.79
CA LEU A 53 -13.71 4.02 0.34
C LEU A 53 -13.65 2.53 0.00
N ASP A 54 -14.81 1.88 -0.13
CA ASP A 54 -14.90 0.41 -0.27
C ASP A 54 -14.47 -0.17 -1.64
N GLN A 55 -14.10 0.66 -2.62
CA GLN A 55 -13.77 0.20 -3.97
C GLN A 55 -12.43 0.76 -4.44
N ASP A 56 -11.60 -0.07 -5.09
CA ASP A 56 -10.35 0.34 -5.74
C ASP A 56 -10.52 1.57 -6.65
N LYS A 57 -11.68 1.69 -7.31
CA LYS A 57 -11.99 2.85 -8.15
C LYS A 57 -12.12 4.13 -7.33
N ALA A 58 -12.79 4.06 -6.18
CA ALA A 58 -12.97 5.18 -5.27
C ALA A 58 -11.64 5.58 -4.64
N ILE A 59 -10.88 4.61 -4.13
CA ILE A 59 -9.53 4.79 -3.59
C ILE A 59 -8.63 5.46 -4.64
N PHE A 60 -8.50 4.86 -5.83
CA PHE A 60 -7.67 5.40 -6.90
C PHE A 60 -8.06 6.82 -7.31
N ALA A 61 -9.36 7.10 -7.45
CA ALA A 61 -9.83 8.42 -7.83
C ALA A 61 -9.57 9.48 -6.74
N TYR A 62 -9.75 9.10 -5.48
CA TYR A 62 -9.54 9.97 -4.34
C TYR A 62 -8.06 10.36 -4.21
N PHE A 63 -7.15 9.39 -4.12
CA PHE A 63 -5.72 9.68 -3.99
C PHE A 63 -5.15 10.41 -5.20
N ARG A 64 -5.61 10.09 -6.42
CA ARG A 64 -5.17 10.80 -7.62
C ARG A 64 -5.64 12.24 -7.67
N ARG A 65 -6.76 12.57 -7.03
CA ARG A 65 -7.32 13.93 -7.00
C ARG A 65 -6.73 14.79 -5.89
N HIS A 66 -6.48 14.19 -4.72
CA HIS A 66 -6.20 14.93 -3.49
C HIS A 66 -4.74 14.78 -3.02
N PHE A 67 -4.08 13.67 -3.35
CA PHE A 67 -2.78 13.28 -2.77
C PHE A 67 -1.76 12.88 -3.84
N ASP A 68 -1.90 13.40 -5.06
CA ASP A 68 -0.95 13.09 -6.14
C ASP A 68 0.47 13.62 -5.86
N HIS A 69 0.61 14.61 -4.98
CA HIS A 69 1.91 15.11 -4.54
C HIS A 69 2.66 14.11 -3.67
N PHE A 70 1.95 13.27 -2.90
CA PHE A 70 2.54 12.12 -2.21
C PHE A 70 2.75 10.92 -3.13
N PHE A 71 1.86 10.73 -4.11
CA PHE A 71 1.88 9.58 -5.03
C PHE A 71 1.98 10.01 -6.51
N PRO A 72 3.09 10.66 -6.94
CA PRO A 72 3.18 11.26 -8.27
C PRO A 72 3.13 10.23 -9.42
N ALA A 73 3.51 8.98 -9.16
CA ALA A 73 3.36 7.89 -10.11
C ALA A 73 1.89 7.56 -10.44
N LEU A 74 0.95 7.87 -9.55
CA LEU A 74 -0.48 7.58 -9.72
C LEU A 74 -1.08 8.30 -10.94
N ARG A 75 -0.53 9.46 -11.32
CA ARG A 75 -0.91 10.20 -12.55
C ARG A 75 -0.54 9.47 -13.84
N ARG A 76 0.46 8.59 -13.78
CA ARG A 76 1.03 7.84 -14.91
C ARG A 76 0.48 6.42 -15.01
N VAL A 77 -0.32 5.99 -14.04
CA VAL A 77 -0.84 4.63 -13.94
C VAL A 77 -2.35 4.63 -14.25
N HIS A 78 -2.83 3.57 -14.90
CA HIS A 78 -4.26 3.37 -15.09
C HIS A 78 -4.90 2.68 -13.87
N ARG A 79 -6.16 2.99 -13.57
CA ARG A 79 -6.91 2.39 -12.44
C ARG A 79 -6.84 0.86 -12.42
N THR A 80 -6.95 0.20 -13.58
CA THR A 80 -6.87 -1.28 -13.65
C THR A 80 -5.47 -1.83 -13.37
N THR A 81 -4.41 -1.04 -13.56
CA THR A 81 -3.05 -1.41 -13.16
C THR A 81 -2.90 -1.29 -11.64
N PHE A 82 -3.43 -0.22 -11.04
CA PHE A 82 -3.50 -0.08 -9.58
C PHE A 82 -4.27 -1.24 -8.94
N ALA A 83 -5.52 -1.49 -9.36
CA ALA A 83 -6.37 -2.56 -8.83
C ALA A 83 -5.73 -3.95 -8.96
N ARG A 84 -5.07 -4.22 -10.09
CA ARG A 84 -4.35 -5.48 -10.31
C ARG A 84 -3.10 -5.59 -9.43
N GLN A 85 -2.40 -4.50 -9.18
CA GLN A 85 -1.27 -4.50 -8.24
C GLN A 85 -1.75 -4.78 -6.82
N ALA A 86 -2.79 -4.08 -6.36
CA ALA A 86 -3.45 -4.31 -5.07
C ALA A 86 -3.88 -5.77 -4.88
N ALA A 87 -4.56 -6.35 -5.88
CA ALA A 87 -4.97 -7.76 -5.87
C ALA A 87 -3.76 -8.73 -5.82
N ASN A 88 -2.69 -8.44 -6.57
CA ASN A 88 -1.49 -9.28 -6.59
C ASN A 88 -0.69 -9.21 -5.28
N LEU A 89 -0.93 -8.21 -4.42
CA LEU A 89 -0.30 -8.09 -3.12
C LEU A 89 -0.99 -8.91 -2.02
N TRP A 90 -1.99 -9.74 -2.34
CA TRP A 90 -2.70 -10.52 -1.33
C TRP A 90 -1.77 -11.38 -0.44
N ARG A 91 -0.77 -12.06 -1.02
CA ARG A 91 0.21 -12.85 -0.24
C ARG A 91 1.09 -11.97 0.65
N VAL A 92 1.38 -10.76 0.19
CA VAL A 92 2.16 -9.79 0.96
C VAL A 92 1.33 -9.30 2.15
N LYS A 93 0.03 -9.01 1.94
CA LYS A 93 -0.91 -8.69 3.01
C LYS A 93 -0.98 -9.82 4.04
N GLU A 94 -1.10 -11.07 3.58
CA GLU A 94 -1.07 -12.25 4.46
C GLU A 94 0.23 -12.36 5.27
N SER A 95 1.39 -12.18 4.63
CA SER A 95 2.69 -12.20 5.32
C SER A 95 2.81 -11.08 6.36
N LEU A 96 2.30 -9.89 6.04
CA LEU A 96 2.27 -8.75 6.95
C LEU A 96 1.38 -9.06 8.17
N TRP A 97 0.19 -9.63 7.95
CA TRP A 97 -0.69 -10.10 9.04
C TRP A 97 0.00 -11.13 9.94
N GLN A 98 0.66 -12.14 9.35
CA GLN A 98 1.39 -13.14 10.13
C GLN A 98 2.52 -12.53 10.96
N HIS A 99 3.26 -11.56 10.39
CA HIS A 99 4.31 -10.85 11.10
C HIS A 99 3.73 -10.03 12.27
N LEU A 100 2.66 -9.28 12.03
CA LEU A 100 1.99 -8.48 13.06
C LEU A 100 1.39 -9.35 14.18
N SER A 101 0.72 -10.45 13.84
CA SER A 101 0.19 -11.39 14.85
C SER A 101 1.27 -11.93 15.77
N ARG A 102 2.44 -12.30 15.23
CA ARG A 102 3.57 -12.78 16.05
C ARG A 102 4.13 -11.71 16.98
N ASN A 103 4.14 -10.46 16.54
CA ASN A 103 4.62 -9.34 17.36
C ASN A 103 3.60 -8.91 18.42
N LEU A 104 2.29 -9.11 18.17
CA LEU A 104 1.20 -8.81 19.10
C LEU A 104 0.98 -9.88 20.17
N GLU A 105 1.48 -11.10 19.98
CA GLU A 105 1.49 -12.17 21.01
C GLU A 105 2.55 -11.94 22.11
N VAL A 106 3.27 -10.82 22.05
CA VAL A 106 4.27 -10.39 23.03
C VAL A 106 3.86 -9.02 23.60
N ASP A 107 2.74 -8.97 24.31
CA ASP A 107 2.38 -7.92 25.27
C ASP A 107 1.51 -8.50 26.40
#